data_AF-A0A526YVZ2-F1
#
_entry.id   AF-A0A526YVZ2-F1
#
_cell.length_a   1.000
_cell.length_b   1.000
_cell.length_c   1.000
_cell.angle_alpha   90.00
_cell.angle_beta   90.00
_cell.angle_gamma   90.00
#
_symmetry.space_group_name_H-M   'P 1'
#
loop_
_entity.id
_entity.type
_entity.pdbx_description
1 polymer ?
#
loop_
_entity_poly.entity_id
_entity_poly.type
_entity_poly.pdbx_seq_one_letter_code
_entity_poly.pdbx_strand_id
1 'polypeptide(L)' 'MIKSELVQIIATRNPHLFLRDVENIVGAIFDEITDALAEGNRVELRGFG' A
#
# COMPACT_ATOMS: atom_id res chain seq x y z
N MET A 1 -1.46 -11.29 -7.38
CA MET A 1 -0.91 -10.78 -6.12
C MET A 1 -2.05 -10.24 -5.29
N ILE A 2 -2.25 -10.75 -4.08
CA ILE A 2 -3.27 -10.23 -3.13
C ILE A 2 -2.62 -9.35 -2.05
N LYS A 3 -3.41 -8.54 -1.33
CA LYS A 3 -2.92 -7.60 -0.30
C LYS A 3 -2.02 -8.29 0.73
N SER A 4 -2.40 -9.48 1.20
CA SER A 4 -1.61 -10.24 2.17
C SER A 4 -0.26 -10.69 1.62
N GLU A 5 -0.17 -11.09 0.35
CA GLU A 5 1.10 -11.43 -0.30
C GLU A 5 2.02 -10.19 -0.40
N LEU A 6 1.47 -9.03 -0.76
CA LEU A 6 2.22 -7.78 -0.82
C LEU A 6 2.78 -7.40 0.56
N VAL A 7 1.97 -7.49 1.61
CA VAL A 7 2.40 -7.26 3.00
C VAL A 7 3.56 -8.19 3.37
N GLN A 8 3.44 -9.49 3.07
CA GLN A 8 4.51 -10.47 3.38
C GLN A 8 5.80 -10.16 2.62
N ILE A 9 5.72 -9.77 1.35
CA ILE A 9 6.88 -9.37 0.55
C ILE A 9 7.56 -8.14 1.15
N ILE A 10 6.79 -7.12 1.55
CA ILE A 10 7.33 -5.89 2.13
C ILE A 10 7.96 -6.18 3.50
N ALA A 11 7.30 -6.95 4.35
CA ALA A 11 7.82 -7.34 5.67
C ALA A 11 9.12 -8.13 5.54
N THR A 12 9.18 -9.09 4.61
CA THR A 12 10.40 -9.89 4.34
C THR A 12 11.57 -9.02 3.89
N ARG A 13 11.31 -7.98 3.08
CA ARG A 13 12.34 -7.03 2.61
C ARG A 13 12.73 -6.00 3.66
N ASN A 14 11.89 -5.77 4.67
CA ASN A 14 12.09 -4.77 5.71
C ASN A 14 11.97 -5.40 7.10
N PRO A 15 12.94 -6.26 7.50
CA PRO A 15 12.86 -7.05 8.75
C PRO A 15 12.89 -6.20 10.03
N HIS A 16 13.18 -4.90 9.92
CA HIS A 16 13.16 -3.94 11.03
C HIS A 16 11.75 -3.37 11.29
N LEU A 17 10.79 -3.60 10.40
CA LEU A 17 9.40 -3.19 10.58
C LEU A 17 8.57 -4.31 11.21
N PHE A 18 7.66 -3.96 12.12
CA PHE A 18 6.69 -4.92 12.61
C PHE A 18 5.66 -5.22 11.52
N LEU A 19 5.20 -6.48 11.45
CA LEU A 19 4.21 -6.91 10.46
C LEU A 19 2.94 -6.05 10.48
N ARG A 20 2.46 -5.70 11.68
CA ARG A 20 1.30 -4.82 11.86
C ARG A 20 1.52 -3.43 11.26
N ASP A 21 2.73 -2.89 11.36
CA ASP A 21 3.03 -1.58 10.80
C ASP A 21 3.05 -1.64 9.27
N VAL A 22 3.58 -2.74 8.70
CA VAL A 22 3.51 -2.99 7.25
C VAL A 22 2.06 -3.08 6.78
N GLU A 23 1.20 -3.80 7.51
CA GLU A 23 -0.23 -3.88 7.20
C GLU A 23 -0.91 -2.50 7.23
N ASN A 24 -0.62 -1.70 8.25
CA ASN A 24 -1.17 -0.35 8.40
C ASN A 24 -0.71 0.56 7.26
N ILE A 25 0.58 0.54 6.91
CA ILE A 25 1.15 1.35 5.82
C ILE A 25 0.51 0.97 4.49
N VAL A 26 0.44 -0.33 4.18
CA VAL A 26 -0.19 -0.80 2.94
C VAL A 26 -1.68 -0.46 2.91
N GLY A 27 -2.37 -0.55 4.05
CA GLY A 27 -3.76 -0.10 4.21
C GLY A 27 -3.91 1.39 3.84
N ALA A 28 -3.17 2.26 4.53
CA ALA A 28 -3.23 3.70 4.33
C ALA A 28 -2.98 4.12 2.87
N ILE A 29 -2.06 3.45 2.17
CA ILE A 29 -1.81 3.71 0.74
C ILE A 29 -3.05 3.38 -0.10
N PHE A 30 -3.69 2.23 0.11
CA PHE A 30 -4.86 1.85 -0.66
C PHE A 30 -6.10 2.69 -0.32
N ASP A 31 -6.25 3.07 0.94
CA ASP A 31 -7.33 3.93 1.39
C ASP A 31 -7.22 5.31 0.73
N GLU A 32 -6.02 5.92 0.74
CA GLU A 32 -5.78 7.20 0.05
C GLU A 32 -6.05 7.14 -1.46
N ILE A 33 -5.63 6.05 -2.13
CA ILE A 33 -5.92 5.85 -3.56
C ILE A 33 -7.43 5.76 -3.79
N THR A 34 -8.15 5.02 -2.93
CA THR A 34 -9.60 4.84 -3.03
C THR A 34 -10.33 6.16 -2.81
N ASP A 35 -9.96 6.90 -1.78
CA ASP A 35 -10.57 8.19 -1.43
C ASP A 35 -10.34 9.22 -2.54
N ALA A 36 -9.11 9.33 -3.04
CA ALA A 36 -8.79 10.23 -4.15
C ALA A 36 -9.62 9.90 -5.41
N LEU A 37 -9.73 8.62 -5.77
CA LEU A 37 -10.53 8.21 -6.92
C LEU A 37 -12.04 8.46 -6.71
N ALA A 38 -12.55 8.26 -5.50
CA ALA A 38 -13.94 8.52 -5.16
C ALA A 38 -14.30 10.01 -5.26
N GLU A 39 -13.34 10.90 -4.97
CA GLU A 39 -13.45 12.34 -5.16
C GLU A 39 -13.30 12.80 -6.63
N GLY A 40 -13.00 11.88 -7.55
CA GLY A 40 -12.73 12.18 -8.95
C GLY A 40 -11.34 12.75 -9.20
N ASN A 41 -10.44 12.70 -8.20
CA ASN A 41 -9.05 13.07 -8.37
C ASN A 41 -8.31 12.00 -9.19
N ARG A 42 -7.28 12.44 -9.91
CA ARG A 42 -6.38 11.53 -10.62
C ARG A 42 -5.24 11.10 -9.69
N VAL A 43 -5.06 9.80 -9.54
CA VAL A 43 -3.89 9.21 -8.89
C VAL A 43 -2.83 8.89 -9.95
N GLU A 44 -1.59 9.32 -9.73
CA GLU A 44 -0.44 8.98 -10.58
C GLU A 44 0.72 8.50 -9.72
N LEU A 45 1.19 7.28 -9.99
CA LEU A 45 2.37 6.69 -9.37
C LEU A 45 3.48 6.62 -10.43
N ARG A 46 4.42 7.57 -10.39
CA ARG A 46 5.50 7.65 -11.37
C ARG A 46 6.29 6.34 -11.46
N GLY A 47 6.46 5.83 -12.68
CA GLY A 47 7.13 4.56 -12.93
C GLY A 47 6.24 3.32 -12.71
N PHE A 48 4.97 3.51 -12.38
CA PHE A 48 3.96 2.46 -12.28
C PHE A 48 2.78 2.73 -13.22
N GLY A 49 2.18 3.93 -13.14
CA GLY A 49 1.01 4.35 -13.90
C GLY A 49 0.30 5.53 -13.26
#